data_AF-A0A5B9GI82-F1
#
_entry.id   AF-A0A5B9GI82-F1
#
_cell.length_a   1.000
_cell.length_b   1.000
_cell.length_c   1.000
_cell.angle_alpha   90.00
_cell.angle_beta   90.00
_cell.angle_gamma   90.00
#
_symmetry.space_group_name_H-M   'P 1'
#
loop_
_entity.id
_entity.type
_entity.pdbx_description
1 polymer ?
#
loop_
_entity_poly.entity_id
_entity_poly.type
_entity_poly.pdbx_seq_one_letter_code
_entity_poly.pdbx_strand_id
1 'polypeptide(L)'
;MAGEYRDFDVSGLEEIIAPSKSEAGRFFIYALTSSSCEEIRYIGKAKNPWKRLLQHRSLSNNRSISRHVTNWLRGLILEKDMPRMFVLEKCLDWEEAESRWIDLARRAGLRLTNLADGGNSLAHALRAKKTSAYNGWTPIQKIIQKERRLERDMRRLGLDDIANRSLERLARIERALQAAYSREGRRSATDRVNKMLEKRRPDLFAL
;
A
#
# COMPACT_ATOMS: atom_id res chain seq x y z
N MET A 1 30.97 -27.84 -6.87
CA MET A 1 31.89 -26.73 -7.16
C MET A 1 31.39 -25.49 -6.45
N ALA A 2 32.05 -25.09 -5.37
CA ALA A 2 31.75 -23.89 -4.61
C ALA A 2 32.35 -22.69 -5.37
N GLY A 3 31.49 -21.77 -5.83
CA GLY A 3 31.91 -20.55 -6.52
C GLY A 3 32.16 -19.44 -5.51
N GLU A 4 33.38 -18.95 -5.48
CA GLU A 4 33.87 -17.82 -4.69
C GLU A 4 33.01 -16.56 -4.91
N TYR A 5 32.43 -16.02 -3.83
CA TYR A 5 31.86 -14.68 -3.82
C TYR A 5 33.00 -13.70 -3.53
N ARG A 6 33.43 -12.94 -4.54
CA ARG A 6 34.36 -11.81 -4.34
C ARG A 6 33.62 -10.67 -3.66
N ASP A 7 34.16 -10.24 -2.53
CA ASP A 7 33.85 -8.96 -1.90
C ASP A 7 33.99 -7.83 -2.92
N PHE A 8 32.90 -7.10 -3.16
CA PHE A 8 32.92 -5.92 -4.02
C PHE A 8 32.78 -4.67 -3.16
N ASP A 9 33.77 -3.80 -3.33
CA ASP A 9 33.94 -2.50 -2.71
C ASP A 9 32.71 -1.61 -2.93
N VAL A 10 32.12 -1.16 -1.83
CA VAL A 10 30.91 -0.32 -1.74
C VAL A 10 31.23 1.16 -1.52
N SER A 11 32.49 1.56 -1.66
CA SER A 11 32.90 2.96 -1.48
C SER A 11 32.36 3.86 -2.61
N GLY A 12 31.20 4.49 -2.36
CA GLY A 12 30.70 5.59 -3.22
C GLY A 12 29.19 5.63 -3.47
N LEU A 13 28.39 4.70 -2.94
CA LEU A 13 26.93 4.72 -3.08
C LEU A 13 26.32 4.89 -1.70
N GLU A 14 25.80 6.08 -1.41
CA GLU A 14 25.27 6.44 -0.08
C GLU A 14 24.34 5.35 0.47
N GLU A 15 24.78 4.78 1.59
CA GLU A 15 24.23 3.62 2.25
C GLU A 15 22.80 3.83 2.75
N ILE A 16 22.04 2.74 2.79
CA ILE A 16 20.85 2.65 3.64
C ILE A 16 21.32 2.77 5.10
N ILE A 17 21.29 3.98 5.64
CA ILE A 17 21.58 4.22 7.06
C ILE A 17 20.48 3.53 7.89
N ALA A 18 20.87 2.54 8.70
CA ALA A 18 19.97 1.95 9.68
C ALA A 18 19.48 3.04 10.65
N PRO A 19 18.17 3.19 10.86
CA PRO A 19 17.66 4.25 11.73
C PRO A 19 18.19 4.06 13.17
N SER A 20 18.69 5.14 13.77
CA SER A 20 19.16 5.14 15.16
C SER A 20 18.00 4.94 16.14
N LYS A 21 18.30 4.47 17.36
CA LYS A 21 17.30 4.18 18.42
C LYS A 21 16.36 5.36 18.75
N SER A 22 16.71 6.60 18.40
CA SER A 22 15.93 7.81 18.69
C SER A 22 14.83 8.15 17.66
N GLU A 23 14.65 7.36 16.59
CA GLU A 23 13.66 7.63 15.51
C GLU A 23 12.32 6.87 15.68
N ALA A 24 12.00 6.42 16.90
CA ALA A 24 10.76 5.69 17.17
C ALA A 24 9.52 6.51 16.76
N GLY A 25 8.73 5.97 15.82
CA GLY A 25 7.50 6.59 15.31
C GLY A 25 7.61 7.15 13.89
N ARG A 26 8.81 7.28 13.33
CA ARG A 26 9.01 7.72 11.94
C ARG A 26 8.84 6.58 10.95
N PHE A 27 8.28 6.91 9.79
CA PHE A 27 8.19 6.08 8.61
C PHE A 27 9.10 6.65 7.52
N PHE A 28 9.52 5.77 6.65
CA PHE A 28 10.34 6.06 5.48
C PHE A 28 9.52 5.71 4.25
N ILE A 29 9.34 6.68 3.37
CA ILE A 29 8.92 6.42 2.00
C ILE A 29 10.19 6.11 1.21
N TYR A 30 10.17 5.01 0.47
CA TYR A 30 11.30 4.56 -0.33
C TYR A 30 10.88 4.26 -1.76
N ALA A 31 11.81 4.43 -2.68
CA ALA A 31 11.74 3.94 -4.05
C ALA A 31 12.53 2.64 -4.21
N LEU A 32 12.12 1.78 -5.13
CA LEU A 32 12.95 0.73 -5.69
C LEU A 32 13.22 0.99 -7.17
N THR A 33 14.47 0.79 -7.57
CA THR A 33 14.95 0.83 -8.97
C THR A 33 15.66 -0.48 -9.28
N SER A 34 16.03 -0.70 -10.55
CA SER A 34 17.05 -1.70 -10.87
C SER A 34 18.45 -1.09 -10.73
N SER A 35 19.51 -1.91 -10.75
CA SER A 35 20.88 -1.38 -10.71
C SER A 35 21.39 -0.99 -12.10
N SER A 36 20.81 -1.58 -13.15
CA SER A 36 21.09 -1.25 -14.56
C SER A 36 20.35 -0.01 -15.05
N CYS A 37 19.21 0.32 -14.45
CA CYS A 37 18.34 1.42 -14.85
C CYS A 37 17.80 2.11 -13.58
N GLU A 38 18.17 3.37 -13.40
CA GLU A 38 17.76 4.19 -12.25
C GLU A 38 16.27 4.60 -12.30
N GLU A 39 15.48 4.03 -13.24
CA GLU A 39 14.03 4.23 -13.29
C GLU A 39 13.37 3.71 -12.01
N ILE A 40 12.64 4.59 -11.32
CA ILE A 40 11.81 4.21 -10.17
C ILE A 40 10.66 3.34 -10.66
N ARG A 41 10.60 2.11 -10.16
CA ARG A 41 9.58 1.12 -10.52
C ARG A 41 8.69 0.75 -9.35
N TYR A 42 8.99 1.16 -8.13
CA TYR A 42 8.10 0.93 -7.00
C TYR A 42 8.32 1.99 -5.94
N ILE A 43 7.25 2.45 -5.31
CA ILE A 43 7.29 3.34 -4.15
C ILE A 43 6.56 2.63 -3.01
N GLY A 44 7.11 2.66 -1.81
CA GLY A 44 6.44 2.08 -0.67
C GLY A 44 6.93 2.64 0.65
N LYS A 45 6.28 2.20 1.73
CA LYS A 45 6.61 2.64 3.08
C LYS A 45 7.23 1.56 3.97
N ALA A 46 8.16 1.94 4.84
CA ALA A 46 8.79 1.08 5.84
C ALA A 46 9.10 1.85 7.14
N LYS A 47 9.10 1.14 8.28
CA LYS A 47 9.72 1.65 9.52
C LYS A 47 11.24 1.44 9.55
N ASN A 48 11.69 0.40 8.84
CA ASN A 48 13.10 0.08 8.66
C ASN A 48 13.29 -0.30 7.18
N PRO A 49 13.84 0.61 6.34
CA PRO A 49 14.04 0.39 4.91
C PRO A 49 14.91 -0.85 4.63
N TRP A 50 16.01 -1.04 5.36
CA TRP A 50 16.92 -2.18 5.19
C TRP A 50 16.21 -3.52 5.34
N LYS A 51 15.50 -3.70 6.46
CA LYS A 51 14.72 -4.92 6.72
C LYS A 51 13.64 -5.13 5.65
N ARG A 52 13.05 -4.04 5.13
CA ARG A 52 12.07 -4.12 4.06
C ARG A 52 12.69 -4.54 2.72
N LEU A 53 13.90 -4.07 2.39
CA LEU A 53 14.62 -4.48 1.19
C LEU A 53 14.91 -5.99 1.23
N LEU A 54 15.44 -6.48 2.37
CA LEU A 54 15.68 -7.92 2.58
C LEU A 54 14.39 -8.73 2.44
N GLN A 55 13.28 -8.23 2.97
CA GLN A 55 11.97 -8.86 2.83
C GLN A 55 11.54 -8.92 1.35
N HIS A 56 11.69 -7.84 0.58
CA HIS A 56 11.36 -7.84 -0.85
C HIS A 56 12.17 -8.89 -1.62
N ARG A 57 13.48 -8.98 -1.36
CA ARG A 57 14.37 -10.00 -1.95
C ARG A 57 13.95 -11.43 -1.58
N SER A 58 13.61 -11.67 -0.31
CA SER A 58 13.12 -12.97 0.13
C SER A 58 11.79 -13.34 -0.55
N LEU A 59 10.88 -12.38 -0.67
CA LEU A 59 9.56 -12.60 -1.28
C LEU A 59 9.63 -12.81 -2.80
N SER A 60 10.58 -12.19 -3.52
CA SER A 60 10.75 -12.42 -4.96
C SER A 60 11.18 -13.86 -5.28
N ASN A 61 11.93 -14.50 -4.36
CA ASN A 61 12.31 -15.91 -4.48
C ASN A 61 11.15 -16.88 -4.22
N ASN A 62 10.08 -16.43 -3.54
CA ASN A 62 8.91 -17.26 -3.29
C ASN A 62 7.96 -17.24 -4.49
N ARG A 63 7.92 -18.36 -5.23
CA ARG A 63 7.07 -18.51 -6.42
C ARG A 63 5.55 -18.56 -6.12
N SER A 64 5.16 -18.86 -4.89
CA SER A 64 3.75 -18.83 -4.48
C SER A 64 3.19 -17.41 -4.33
N ILE A 65 4.06 -16.38 -4.33
CA ILE A 65 3.67 -14.98 -4.19
C ILE A 65 3.74 -14.31 -5.56
N SER A 66 2.58 -13.97 -6.10
CA SER A 66 2.44 -13.23 -7.35
C SER A 66 1.89 -11.83 -7.08
N ARG A 67 2.78 -10.86 -6.91
CA ARG A 67 2.48 -9.43 -6.96
C ARG A 67 3.29 -8.80 -8.08
N HIS A 68 2.80 -7.70 -8.66
CA HIS A 68 3.49 -7.03 -9.76
C HIS A 68 4.95 -6.64 -9.38
N VAL A 69 5.14 -6.03 -8.20
CA VAL A 69 6.48 -5.72 -7.68
C VAL A 69 7.34 -6.97 -7.46
N THR A 70 6.80 -8.09 -6.98
CA THR A 70 7.60 -9.31 -6.75
C THR A 70 7.98 -9.99 -8.06
N ASN A 71 7.12 -9.91 -9.08
CA ASN A 71 7.40 -10.45 -10.41
C ASN A 71 8.46 -9.60 -11.13
N TRP A 72 8.37 -8.28 -11.02
CA TRP A 72 9.41 -7.37 -11.51
C TRP A 72 10.76 -7.64 -10.83
N LEU A 73 10.81 -7.71 -9.49
CA LEU A 73 12.02 -8.04 -8.74
C LEU A 73 12.60 -9.41 -9.11
N ARG A 74 11.74 -10.39 -9.39
CA ARG A 74 12.17 -11.71 -9.85
C ARG A 74 12.82 -11.63 -11.24
N GLY A 75 12.26 -10.81 -12.14
CA GLY A 75 12.86 -10.52 -13.44
C GLY A 75 14.28 -9.98 -13.31
N LEU A 76 14.48 -8.98 -12.44
CA LEU A 76 15.82 -8.43 -12.17
C LEU A 76 16.82 -9.51 -11.74
N ILE A 77 16.43 -10.35 -10.78
CA ILE A 77 17.31 -11.42 -10.27
C ILE A 77 17.67 -12.43 -11.38
N LEU A 78 16.72 -12.77 -12.26
CA LEU A 78 16.97 -13.66 -13.39
C LEU A 78 17.94 -13.03 -14.41
N GLU A 79 17.88 -11.71 -14.58
CA GLU A 79 18.79 -10.93 -15.42
C GLU A 79 20.14 -10.65 -14.74
N LYS A 80 20.39 -11.21 -13.54
CA LYS A 80 21.56 -10.93 -12.69
C LYS A 80 21.69 -9.45 -12.28
N ASP A 81 20.57 -8.73 -12.29
CA ASP A 81 20.42 -7.38 -11.79
C ASP A 81 19.91 -7.40 -10.34
N MET A 82 20.14 -6.31 -9.60
CA MET A 82 19.81 -6.19 -8.19
C MET A 82 18.92 -4.97 -7.94
N PRO A 83 17.88 -5.11 -7.10
CA PRO A 83 17.10 -3.95 -6.71
C PRO A 83 17.92 -3.03 -5.81
N ARG A 84 17.90 -1.73 -6.13
CA ARG A 84 18.38 -0.66 -5.25
C ARG A 84 17.20 0.01 -4.56
N MET A 85 17.43 0.52 -3.34
CA MET A 85 16.41 1.22 -2.56
C MET A 85 16.93 2.60 -2.17
N PHE A 86 16.11 3.62 -2.42
CA PHE A 86 16.38 5.00 -2.04
C PHE A 86 15.31 5.48 -1.08
N VAL A 87 15.71 6.16 0.00
CA VAL A 87 14.75 6.84 0.87
C VAL A 87 14.37 8.16 0.21
N LEU A 88 13.08 8.31 -0.11
CA LEU A 88 12.53 9.53 -0.69
C LEU A 88 12.18 10.55 0.39
N GLU A 89 11.64 10.07 1.52
CA GLU A 89 11.13 10.94 2.58
C GLU A 89 11.10 10.22 3.94
N LYS A 90 11.44 10.96 5.00
CA LYS A 90 11.19 10.56 6.38
C LYS A 90 9.99 11.35 6.92
N CYS A 91 8.94 10.68 7.35
CA CYS A 91 7.67 11.31 7.74
C CYS A 91 7.03 10.62 8.96
N LEU A 92 6.11 11.33 9.62
CA LEU A 92 5.21 10.73 10.62
C LEU A 92 3.91 10.28 9.95
N ASP A 93 3.35 11.13 9.09
CA ASP A 93 2.21 10.80 8.23
C ASP A 93 2.70 10.19 6.92
N TRP A 94 2.79 8.86 6.90
CA TRP A 94 3.25 8.14 5.72
C TRP A 94 2.18 7.97 4.66
N GLU A 95 0.90 8.14 4.98
CA GLU A 95 -0.18 7.85 4.04
C GLU A 95 -0.26 8.92 2.96
N GLU A 96 -0.25 10.19 3.37
CA GLU A 96 -0.19 11.32 2.47
C GLU A 96 1.13 11.32 1.70
N ALA A 97 2.26 11.09 2.39
CA ALA A 97 3.57 11.07 1.76
C ALA A 97 3.69 9.97 0.69
N GLU A 98 3.29 8.72 0.99
CA GLU A 98 3.32 7.62 0.01
C GLU A 98 2.44 7.94 -1.20
N SER A 99 1.24 8.49 -0.96
CA SER A 99 0.30 8.81 -2.03
C SER A 99 0.80 9.93 -2.93
N ARG A 100 1.35 11.00 -2.33
CA ARG A 100 1.97 12.13 -3.04
C ARG A 100 3.12 11.68 -3.93
N TRP A 101 4.01 10.83 -3.42
CA TRP A 101 5.15 10.33 -4.21
C TRP A 101 4.72 9.43 -5.38
N ILE A 102 3.71 8.59 -5.17
CA ILE A 102 3.15 7.75 -6.25
C ILE A 102 2.48 8.61 -7.33
N ASP A 103 1.71 9.62 -6.94
CA ASP A 103 1.07 10.56 -7.87
C ASP A 103 2.11 11.37 -8.66
N LEU A 104 3.09 11.96 -7.97
CA LEU A 104 4.18 12.72 -8.61
C LEU A 104 4.93 11.87 -9.64
N ALA A 105 5.31 10.64 -9.28
CA ALA A 105 6.02 9.73 -10.17
C ALA A 105 5.19 9.35 -11.41
N ARG A 106 3.88 9.14 -11.26
CA ARG A 106 3.00 8.86 -12.40
C ARG A 106 2.79 10.07 -13.30
N ARG A 107 2.65 11.27 -12.73
CA ARG A 107 2.59 12.52 -13.51
C ARG A 107 3.88 12.78 -14.28
N ALA A 108 5.02 12.36 -13.72
CA ALA A 108 6.32 12.36 -14.39
C ALA A 108 6.47 11.24 -15.45
N GLY A 109 5.45 10.40 -15.67
CA GLY A 109 5.45 9.35 -16.69
C GLY A 109 6.15 8.05 -16.29
N LEU A 110 6.51 7.87 -15.01
CA LEU A 110 7.23 6.68 -14.55
C LEU A 110 6.31 5.44 -14.51
N ARG A 111 6.85 4.29 -14.92
CA ARG A 111 6.11 3.02 -15.01
C ARG A 111 6.12 2.25 -13.70
N LEU A 112 5.43 2.80 -12.70
CA LEU A 112 5.35 2.20 -11.37
C LEU A 112 4.65 0.83 -11.39
N THR A 113 5.18 -0.09 -10.59
CA THR A 113 4.59 -1.41 -10.31
C THR A 113 3.54 -1.36 -9.20
N ASN A 114 3.39 -0.21 -8.54
CA ASN A 114 2.33 0.07 -7.56
C ASN A 114 0.93 -0.16 -8.15
N LEU A 115 0.19 -1.12 -7.59
CA LEU A 115 -1.19 -1.42 -7.98
C LEU A 115 -2.24 -0.45 -7.43
N ALA A 116 -1.85 0.47 -6.56
CA ALA A 116 -2.75 1.46 -5.98
C ALA A 116 -1.96 2.74 -5.74
N ASP A 117 -2.72 3.81 -5.49
CA ASP A 117 -2.22 5.17 -5.38
C ASP A 117 -1.46 5.42 -4.07
N GLY A 118 -1.54 4.49 -3.10
CA GLY A 118 -0.88 4.60 -1.80
C GLY A 118 -1.88 4.76 -0.65
N GLY A 119 -1.34 4.86 0.57
CA GLY A 119 -2.11 5.17 1.79
C GLY A 119 -2.96 4.01 2.31
N ASN A 120 -3.94 4.33 3.17
CA ASN A 120 -4.92 3.36 3.68
C ASN A 120 -6.36 3.67 3.23
N SER A 121 -6.55 3.80 1.92
CA SER A 121 -7.84 4.09 1.30
C SER A 121 -8.83 2.91 1.34
N LEU A 122 -10.05 3.14 0.88
CA LEU A 122 -11.06 2.10 0.62
C LEU A 122 -10.51 0.90 -0.19
N ALA A 123 -9.58 1.14 -1.10
CA ALA A 123 -8.92 0.10 -1.89
C ALA A 123 -8.16 -0.90 -1.01
N HIS A 124 -7.63 -0.46 0.14
CA HIS A 124 -6.94 -1.31 1.10
C HIS A 124 -7.91 -2.17 1.91
N ALA A 125 -9.09 -1.65 2.25
CA ALA A 125 -10.15 -2.41 2.91
C ALA A 125 -10.70 -3.51 1.97
N LEU A 126 -10.90 -3.22 0.69
CA LEU A 126 -11.31 -4.21 -0.31
C LEU A 126 -10.30 -5.36 -0.51
N ARG A 127 -9.02 -5.11 -0.24
CA ARG A 127 -7.95 -6.11 -0.32
C ARG A 127 -7.73 -6.89 0.99
N ALA A 128 -8.43 -6.57 2.07
CA ALA A 128 -8.36 -7.36 3.30
C ALA A 128 -8.78 -8.82 3.01
N LYS A 129 -8.06 -9.79 3.59
CA LYS A 129 -8.35 -11.21 3.34
C LYS A 129 -9.80 -11.50 3.74
N LYS A 130 -10.55 -12.12 2.82
CA LYS A 130 -11.83 -12.76 3.14
C LYS A 130 -11.59 -13.73 4.30
N THR A 131 -12.45 -13.68 5.31
CA THR A 131 -12.31 -14.55 6.49
C THR A 131 -13.43 -15.57 6.50
N SER A 132 -13.14 -16.77 7.04
CA SER A 132 -14.16 -17.80 7.27
C SER A 132 -15.25 -17.30 8.22
N ALA A 133 -14.89 -16.44 9.19
CA ALA A 133 -15.80 -15.85 10.16
C ALA A 133 -16.98 -15.06 9.54
N TYR A 134 -16.83 -14.52 8.32
CA TYR A 134 -17.87 -13.72 7.66
C TYR A 134 -18.52 -14.40 6.44
N ASN A 135 -18.27 -15.71 6.26
CA ASN A 135 -18.66 -16.47 5.07
C ASN A 135 -18.23 -15.75 3.78
N GLY A 136 -16.96 -15.30 3.74
CA GLY A 136 -16.38 -14.59 2.60
C GLY A 136 -16.08 -13.12 2.89
N TRP A 137 -16.83 -12.21 2.29
CA TRP A 137 -16.58 -10.76 2.35
C TRP A 137 -16.86 -10.21 3.76
N THR A 138 -15.97 -9.35 4.25
CA THR A 138 -16.18 -8.66 5.54
C THR A 138 -17.32 -7.64 5.43
N PRO A 139 -17.95 -7.24 6.57
CA PRO A 139 -19.04 -6.27 6.56
C PRO A 139 -18.71 -4.98 5.80
N ILE A 140 -17.55 -4.37 6.04
CA ILE A 140 -17.14 -3.15 5.33
C ILE A 140 -16.97 -3.38 3.83
N GLN A 141 -16.45 -4.53 3.41
CA GLN A 141 -16.27 -4.82 1.99
C GLN A 141 -17.63 -4.95 1.27
N LYS A 142 -18.63 -5.55 1.93
CA LYS A 142 -20.00 -5.65 1.38
C LYS A 142 -20.63 -4.27 1.17
N ILE A 143 -20.46 -3.36 2.13
CA ILE A 143 -20.99 -1.99 2.03
C ILE A 143 -20.30 -1.22 0.89
N ILE A 144 -18.96 -1.24 0.85
CA ILE A 144 -18.19 -0.54 -0.19
C ILE A 144 -18.58 -1.03 -1.58
N GLN A 145 -18.73 -2.35 -1.75
CA GLN A 145 -19.13 -2.94 -3.01
C GLN A 145 -20.55 -2.53 -3.41
N LYS A 146 -21.49 -2.51 -2.46
CA LYS A 146 -22.87 -2.07 -2.69
C LYS A 146 -22.93 -0.61 -3.12
N GLU A 147 -22.26 0.28 -2.40
CA GLU A 147 -22.26 1.72 -2.70
C GLU A 147 -21.58 2.02 -4.05
N ARG A 148 -20.46 1.36 -4.39
CA ARG A 148 -19.81 1.50 -5.71
C ARG A 148 -20.65 0.95 -6.86
N ARG A 149 -21.50 -0.04 -6.61
CA ARG A 149 -22.44 -0.52 -7.61
C ARG A 149 -23.56 0.49 -7.81
N LEU A 150 -24.15 0.95 -6.70
CA LEU A 150 -25.22 1.94 -6.72
C LEU A 150 -24.78 3.22 -7.43
N GLU A 151 -23.63 3.78 -7.06
CA GLU A 151 -23.07 4.98 -7.68
C GLU A 151 -22.96 4.85 -9.22
N ARG A 152 -22.34 3.77 -9.71
CA ARG A 152 -22.21 3.52 -11.15
C ARG A 152 -23.55 3.32 -11.85
N ASP A 153 -24.45 2.56 -11.24
CA ASP A 153 -25.77 2.28 -11.82
C ASP A 153 -26.61 3.57 -11.90
N MET A 154 -26.55 4.42 -10.87
CA MET A 154 -27.27 5.70 -10.84
C MET A 154 -26.71 6.71 -11.85
N ARG A 155 -25.38 6.80 -12.00
CA ARG A 155 -24.77 7.64 -13.04
C ARG A 155 -25.22 7.23 -14.44
N ARG A 156 -25.28 5.92 -14.72
CA ARG A 156 -25.75 5.40 -16.01
C ARG A 156 -27.20 5.76 -16.31
N LEU A 157 -28.01 5.92 -15.26
CA LEU A 157 -29.42 6.31 -15.37
C LEU A 157 -29.62 7.83 -15.32
N GLY A 158 -28.56 8.64 -15.27
CA GLY A 158 -28.65 10.10 -15.14
C GLY A 158 -29.15 10.59 -13.79
N LEU A 159 -29.08 9.75 -12.75
CA LEU A 159 -29.57 10.05 -11.39
C LEU A 159 -28.41 10.56 -10.52
N ASP A 160 -27.81 11.69 -10.90
CA ASP A 160 -26.59 12.21 -10.28
C ASP A 160 -26.75 12.51 -8.79
N ASP A 161 -27.91 12.99 -8.33
CA ASP A 161 -28.16 13.26 -6.91
C ASP A 161 -28.06 12.00 -6.05
N ILE A 162 -28.49 10.85 -6.57
CA ILE A 162 -28.37 9.57 -5.85
C ILE A 162 -26.92 9.08 -5.91
N ALA A 163 -26.27 9.19 -7.07
CA ALA A 163 -24.86 8.83 -7.23
C ALA A 163 -23.96 9.65 -6.28
N ASN A 164 -24.19 10.95 -6.17
CA ASN A 164 -23.44 11.85 -5.29
C ASN A 164 -23.64 11.49 -3.81
N ARG A 165 -24.87 11.15 -3.39
CA ARG A 165 -25.12 10.64 -2.02
C ARG A 165 -24.36 9.33 -1.73
N SER A 166 -24.28 8.43 -2.70
CA SER A 166 -23.44 7.22 -2.56
C SER A 166 -21.95 7.55 -2.45
N LEU A 167 -21.45 8.51 -3.23
CA LEU A 167 -20.07 8.98 -3.11
C LEU A 167 -19.78 9.60 -1.75
N GLU A 168 -20.69 10.43 -1.22
CA GLU A 168 -20.54 11.00 0.12
C GLU A 168 -20.46 9.93 1.20
N ARG A 169 -21.28 8.87 1.11
CA ARG A 169 -21.19 7.73 2.04
C ARG A 169 -19.86 7.01 1.93
N LEU A 170 -19.37 6.76 0.71
CA LEU A 170 -18.04 6.18 0.51
C LEU A 170 -16.95 7.05 1.14
N ALA A 171 -17.01 8.38 0.96
CA ALA A 171 -16.07 9.32 1.56
C ALA A 171 -16.13 9.30 3.10
N ARG A 172 -17.33 9.16 3.70
CA ARG A 172 -17.48 8.98 5.16
C ARG A 172 -16.79 7.70 5.64
N ILE A 173 -16.97 6.58 4.92
CA ILE A 173 -16.32 5.30 5.25
C ILE A 173 -14.79 5.43 5.12
N GLU A 174 -14.31 6.10 4.08
CA GLU A 174 -12.88 6.35 3.87
C GLU A 174 -12.26 7.14 5.02
N ARG A 175 -12.90 8.23 5.45
CA ARG A 175 -12.46 9.01 6.61
C ARG A 175 -12.44 8.16 7.89
N ALA A 176 -13.46 7.33 8.12
CA ALA A 176 -13.52 6.46 9.28
C ALA A 176 -12.39 5.41 9.28
N LEU A 177 -12.06 4.86 8.11
CA LEU A 177 -10.94 3.95 7.93
C LEU A 177 -9.61 4.65 8.20
N GLN A 178 -9.35 5.81 7.59
CA GLN A 178 -8.14 6.61 7.83
C GLN A 178 -7.95 6.95 9.31
N ALA A 179 -9.01 7.39 9.98
CA ALA A 179 -8.98 7.69 11.42
C ALA A 179 -8.66 6.45 12.28
N ALA A 180 -9.20 5.28 11.93
CA ALA A 180 -8.89 4.03 12.61
C ALA A 180 -7.45 3.56 12.35
N TYR A 181 -6.97 3.68 11.11
CA TYR A 181 -5.60 3.32 10.71
C TYR A 181 -4.53 4.21 11.34
N SER A 182 -4.85 5.49 11.58
CA SER A 182 -3.96 6.42 12.28
C SER A 182 -3.71 6.02 13.74
N ARG A 183 -4.65 5.29 14.36
CA ARG A 183 -4.57 4.87 15.77
C ARG A 183 -4.00 3.47 15.94
N GLU A 184 -4.19 2.58 14.97
CA GLU A 184 -3.89 1.15 15.11
C GLU A 184 -3.39 0.53 13.79
N GLY A 185 -2.68 -0.60 13.85
CA GLY A 185 -2.24 -1.32 12.65
C GLY A 185 -3.41 -1.77 11.74
N ARG A 186 -3.12 -1.95 10.44
CA ARG A 186 -4.11 -2.20 9.37
C ARG A 186 -5.17 -3.28 9.65
N ARG A 187 -4.81 -4.36 10.34
CA ARG A 187 -5.77 -5.43 10.65
C ARG A 187 -6.77 -4.97 11.71
N SER A 188 -6.25 -4.38 12.78
CA SER A 188 -7.02 -3.87 13.93
C SER A 188 -8.01 -2.78 13.54
N ALA A 189 -7.60 -1.84 12.67
CA ALA A 189 -8.47 -0.78 12.20
C ALA A 189 -9.66 -1.29 11.36
N THR A 190 -9.42 -2.23 10.44
CA THR A 190 -10.51 -2.87 9.66
C THR A 190 -11.47 -3.62 10.58
N ASP A 191 -10.94 -4.36 11.55
CA ASP A 191 -11.73 -5.14 12.52
C ASP A 191 -12.55 -4.22 13.44
N ARG A 192 -11.99 -3.08 13.86
CA ARG A 192 -12.69 -2.06 14.64
C ARG A 192 -13.86 -1.46 13.86
N VAL A 193 -13.66 -1.09 12.60
CA VAL A 193 -14.75 -0.55 11.77
C VAL A 193 -15.80 -1.63 11.51
N ASN A 194 -15.42 -2.88 11.24
CA ASN A 194 -16.37 -3.99 11.14
C ASN A 194 -17.18 -4.15 12.43
N LYS A 195 -16.53 -4.10 13.60
CA LYS A 195 -17.19 -4.18 14.91
C LYS A 195 -18.14 -2.98 15.15
N MET A 196 -17.78 -1.79 14.68
CA MET A 196 -18.67 -0.61 14.73
C MET A 196 -19.92 -0.82 13.87
N LEU A 197 -19.76 -1.37 12.66
CA LEU A 197 -20.85 -1.70 11.74
C LEU A 197 -21.75 -2.82 12.30
N GLU A 198 -21.17 -3.84 12.92
CA GLU A 198 -21.90 -4.97 13.56
C GLU A 198 -22.73 -4.52 14.76
N LYS A 199 -22.21 -3.61 15.58
CA LYS A 199 -22.88 -3.11 16.79
C LYS A 199 -24.13 -2.27 16.51
N ARG A 200 -24.53 -2.08 15.24
CA ARG A 200 -25.67 -1.24 14.82
C ARG A 200 -25.76 0.02 15.69
N ARG A 201 -24.68 0.82 15.78
CA ARG A 201 -24.82 2.24 16.10
C ARG A 201 -25.33 2.92 14.84
N PRO A 202 -26.65 3.06 14.64
CA PRO A 202 -27.22 3.50 13.36
C PRO A 202 -26.86 4.96 13.10
N ASP A 203 -26.48 5.69 14.14
CA ASP A 203 -26.18 7.11 14.27
C ASP A 203 -24.82 7.53 13.67
N LEU A 204 -23.84 6.65 13.53
CA LEU A 204 -22.51 7.02 13.00
C LEU A 204 -22.48 7.20 11.46
N PHE A 205 -23.51 6.70 10.77
CA PHE A 205 -23.68 6.81 9.32
C PHE A 205 -25.13 7.13 8.91
N ALA A 206 -26.01 7.47 9.86
CA ALA A 206 -27.35 7.94 9.57
C ALA A 206 -27.30 9.26 8.78
N LEU A 207 -28.31 9.41 7.92
CA LEU A 207 -28.48 10.41 6.86
C LEU A 207 -28.15 11.84 7.30
#